data_AF-A0A212KSJ7-F1
#
_entry.id   AF-A0A212KSJ7-F1
#
_cell.length_a   1.000
_cell.length_b   1.000
_cell.length_c   1.000
_cell.angle_alpha   90.00
_cell.angle_beta   90.00
_cell.angle_gamma   90.00
#
_symmetry.space_group_name_H-M   'P 1'
#
loop_
_entity.id
_entity.type
_entity.pdbx_description
1 polymer ?
#
loop_
_entity_poly.entity_id
_entity_poly.type
_entity_poly.pdbx_seq_one_letter_code
_entity_poly.pdbx_strand_id
1 'polypeptide(L)'
;MIRKITNIPRTVIISLALTTSSLHAGCPVHPNAHDSRAICQHTYGSLASDNTIARWHSTPYWPISDSEQTEGVLHLYDWLAGCGPKTPSVVPVTDPEVRITRAFVYPPEISTEAPHHGIDYARPDGDTFPVHSIAAGRVIYVGYHPVPGHVVIIEHYPKHAPPFRSIYHHLRGGRDRDIALAMRTKAFTKASGEYWQYDTAAQAWQQAGEIAQKLLESGEYNHEWVKHQFGTNEQVILVKEGDRICIGQQIGWAGDTGMHSTGNHLHLMVARIAECGKKGIVYTKDNPPPARWVFFDPYGLYGGHEDLNSYNNDDGNRGLGQHRSIFAPTTEEFIGLTTQEYETASSYYASFNYFPTVLSVDSKKRTVRSLHFSGIFQYQSDHPVVRTTRTEKEHMADIDEWAERGWQPDTVLVTPSSEDQSLLSTVYCSANQPREVHHQMTFPAFRHRFAELYTQGLVLSALSGYTHNNKVLLSGTWKLPEVFSSHYVEYNITREDLEAKNSYYRNRRVYLCHLFKYRDLDHKALYGAIWRQFPSNSETSYAIDLTEEECRTLISTRKAEGWITHQIT
;
A
#
# COMPACT_ATOMS: atom_id res chain seq x y z
N MET A 1 32.37 -7.58 -17.09
CA MET A 1 31.52 -7.31 -18.28
C MET A 1 30.21 -6.71 -17.79
N ILE A 2 29.91 -5.44 -18.07
CA ILE A 2 28.83 -4.70 -17.41
C ILE A 2 27.51 -4.87 -18.18
N ARG A 3 26.54 -5.60 -17.62
CA ARG A 3 25.15 -5.55 -18.10
C ARG A 3 24.47 -4.30 -17.54
N LYS A 4 24.29 -3.27 -18.37
CA LYS A 4 23.28 -2.23 -18.11
C LYS A 4 21.91 -2.88 -18.13
N ILE A 5 21.30 -3.07 -16.96
CA ILE A 5 19.86 -3.32 -16.88
C ILE A 5 19.16 -1.97 -16.98
N THR A 6 18.90 -1.53 -18.21
CA THR A 6 17.96 -0.44 -18.46
C THR A 6 16.55 -0.99 -18.22
N ASN A 7 16.00 -0.77 -17.02
CA ASN A 7 14.58 -1.02 -16.77
C ASN A 7 13.78 -0.17 -17.77
N ILE A 8 12.98 -0.83 -18.61
CA ILE A 8 12.13 -0.17 -19.61
C ILE A 8 10.80 0.20 -18.92
N PRO A 9 10.36 1.46 -18.94
CA PRO A 9 9.05 1.81 -18.41
C PRO A 9 7.94 1.22 -19.30
N ARG A 10 7.07 0.42 -18.68
CA ARG A 10 5.78 0.00 -19.25
C ARG A 10 4.69 0.80 -18.55
N THR A 11 3.72 1.31 -19.28
CA THR A 11 2.80 2.37 -18.80
C THR A 11 1.32 2.00 -18.97
N VAL A 12 0.48 2.29 -17.97
CA VAL A 12 -0.98 2.10 -18.01
C VAL A 12 -1.75 3.40 -17.76
N ILE A 13 -2.87 3.58 -18.49
CA ILE A 13 -3.87 4.66 -18.37
C ILE A 13 -5.25 4.03 -18.10
N ILE A 14 -6.03 4.53 -17.13
CA ILE A 14 -7.31 3.89 -16.72
C ILE A 14 -8.43 4.92 -16.46
N SER A 15 -9.70 4.58 -16.73
CA SER A 15 -10.87 5.41 -16.42
C SER A 15 -12.07 4.62 -15.85
N LEU A 16 -12.90 5.27 -15.01
CA LEU A 16 -13.67 4.67 -13.90
C LEU A 16 -15.23 4.70 -14.01
N ALA A 17 -15.88 3.91 -13.13
CA ALA A 17 -17.32 3.77 -12.87
C ALA A 17 -17.58 3.28 -11.41
N LEU A 18 -18.75 3.59 -10.82
CA LEU A 18 -18.85 4.02 -9.40
C LEU A 18 -20.01 3.40 -8.55
N THR A 19 -19.75 2.69 -7.42
CA THR A 19 -20.75 2.17 -6.42
C THR A 19 -20.15 1.96 -4.98
N THR A 20 -20.95 1.58 -3.95
CA THR A 20 -20.59 1.65 -2.48
C THR A 20 -21.47 0.80 -1.50
N SER A 21 -20.94 0.23 -0.39
CA SER A 21 -21.65 -0.09 0.90
C SER A 21 -20.68 -0.50 2.07
N SER A 22 -21.17 -0.88 3.29
CA SER A 22 -20.43 -0.68 4.57
C SER A 22 -20.93 -1.37 5.89
N LEU A 23 -20.05 -1.46 6.94
CA LEU A 23 -20.24 -1.44 8.45
C LEU A 23 -20.40 -2.73 9.34
N HIS A 24 -19.52 -2.83 10.38
CA HIS A 24 -19.63 -3.31 11.81
C HIS A 24 -20.40 -4.61 12.22
N ALA A 25 -20.20 -5.35 13.35
CA ALA A 25 -19.21 -5.58 14.45
C ALA A 25 -19.82 -6.70 15.40
N GLY A 26 -19.27 -7.31 16.48
CA GLY A 26 -17.99 -7.34 17.26
C GLY A 26 -18.21 -7.95 18.69
N CYS A 27 -17.29 -8.76 19.29
CA CYS A 27 -17.43 -9.41 20.64
C CYS A 27 -16.09 -9.93 21.28
N PRO A 28 -16.05 -10.38 22.59
CA PRO A 28 -14.84 -10.35 23.44
C PRO A 28 -14.17 -11.70 23.87
N VAL A 29 -13.17 -11.62 24.77
CA VAL A 29 -12.06 -12.58 25.05
C VAL A 29 -12.12 -13.24 26.46
N HIS A 30 -11.31 -14.30 26.71
CA HIS A 30 -11.12 -15.02 27.99
C HIS A 30 -9.61 -15.16 28.34
N PRO A 31 -9.17 -15.17 29.63
CA PRO A 31 -7.77 -14.81 29.98
C PRO A 31 -6.81 -15.96 30.35
N ASN A 32 -5.54 -15.56 30.55
CA ASN A 32 -4.38 -16.19 31.24
C ASN A 32 -3.28 -16.85 30.39
N ALA A 33 -2.13 -16.16 30.29
CA ALA A 33 -0.80 -16.76 30.10
C ALA A 33 0.30 -15.87 30.72
N HIS A 34 0.92 -16.35 31.81
CA HIS A 34 2.16 -15.82 32.42
C HIS A 34 3.17 -16.99 32.38
N ASP A 35 4.46 -16.83 32.08
CA ASP A 35 5.46 -16.04 32.80
C ASP A 35 6.68 -15.76 31.88
N SER A 36 7.62 -14.91 32.31
CA SER A 36 8.56 -14.21 31.40
C SER A 36 10.04 -14.58 31.56
N ARG A 37 10.77 -14.63 30.42
CA ARG A 37 12.24 -14.42 30.32
C ARG A 37 12.70 -14.30 28.86
N ALA A 38 13.16 -13.11 28.48
CA ALA A 38 14.01 -12.82 27.31
C ALA A 38 13.75 -13.68 26.04
N ILE A 39 12.54 -13.59 25.48
CA ILE A 39 12.10 -14.36 24.31
C ILE A 39 12.54 -13.64 23.02
N CYS A 40 12.49 -14.34 21.88
CA CYS A 40 12.62 -13.81 20.52
C CYS A 40 14.05 -13.53 19.98
N GLN A 41 15.06 -14.33 20.34
CA GLN A 41 16.18 -14.59 19.41
C GLN A 41 15.70 -15.44 18.22
N HIS A 42 14.77 -14.90 17.41
CA HIS A 42 14.13 -15.62 16.31
C HIS A 42 15.07 -15.80 15.10
N THR A 43 15.92 -16.81 15.18
CA THR A 43 16.44 -17.49 14.00
C THR A 43 15.32 -18.34 13.41
N TYR A 44 14.92 -18.12 12.15
CA TYR A 44 13.90 -18.97 11.51
C TYR A 44 14.58 -20.09 10.72
N GLY A 45 14.36 -21.33 11.14
CA GLY A 45 14.85 -22.51 10.42
C GLY A 45 13.88 -22.97 9.34
N SER A 46 14.37 -23.75 8.38
CA SER A 46 13.54 -24.53 7.45
C SER A 46 13.92 -26.01 7.51
N LEU A 47 12.93 -26.90 7.59
CA LEU A 47 13.14 -28.33 7.81
C LEU A 47 13.31 -29.08 6.47
N ALA A 48 14.44 -29.78 6.31
CA ALA A 48 14.66 -30.71 5.20
C ALA A 48 13.71 -31.92 5.30
N SER A 49 13.64 -32.77 4.26
CA SER A 49 12.81 -33.99 4.27
C SER A 49 13.26 -35.04 5.29
N ASP A 50 14.53 -35.04 5.69
CA ASP A 50 15.15 -35.99 6.63
C ASP A 50 15.03 -35.57 8.12
N ASN A 51 14.41 -34.41 8.40
CA ASN A 51 14.31 -33.74 9.70
C ASN A 51 15.57 -32.99 10.17
N THR A 52 16.56 -32.77 9.31
CA THR A 52 17.62 -31.79 9.56
C THR A 52 17.13 -30.36 9.28
N ILE A 53 17.75 -29.36 9.89
CA ILE A 53 17.51 -27.95 9.50
C ILE A 53 18.31 -27.67 8.22
N ALA A 54 17.60 -27.50 7.10
CA ALA A 54 18.18 -27.25 5.78
C ALA A 54 18.91 -25.90 5.71
N ARG A 55 18.34 -24.88 6.37
CA ARG A 55 18.84 -23.50 6.36
C ARG A 55 18.25 -22.70 7.52
N TRP A 56 18.99 -21.67 7.94
CA TRP A 56 18.54 -20.64 8.87
C TRP A 56 18.45 -19.26 8.17
N HIS A 57 17.41 -18.49 8.50
CA HIS A 57 17.47 -17.03 8.51
C HIS A 57 17.95 -16.59 9.89
N SER A 58 19.22 -16.23 9.99
CA SER A 58 19.91 -15.95 11.26
C SER A 58 19.98 -14.46 11.63
N THR A 59 19.13 -13.58 11.08
CA THR A 59 19.04 -12.20 11.60
C THR A 59 18.30 -12.22 12.93
N PRO A 60 18.91 -11.83 14.06
CA PRO A 60 18.17 -11.67 15.31
C PRO A 60 17.33 -10.40 15.24
N TYR A 61 16.07 -10.53 15.62
CA TYR A 61 15.18 -9.40 15.88
C TYR A 61 15.14 -9.15 17.39
N TRP A 62 14.93 -7.90 17.79
CA TRP A 62 15.02 -7.47 19.18
C TRP A 62 13.73 -6.75 19.57
N PRO A 63 13.21 -6.98 20.79
CA PRO A 63 12.15 -6.15 21.33
C PRO A 63 12.70 -4.74 21.60
N ILE A 64 11.81 -3.74 21.62
CA ILE A 64 12.13 -2.51 22.36
C ILE A 64 12.24 -2.86 23.84
N SER A 65 13.21 -2.24 24.51
CA SER A 65 13.38 -2.33 25.95
C SER A 65 13.90 -0.99 26.46
N ASP A 66 13.32 -0.54 27.56
CA ASP A 66 13.74 0.59 28.39
C ASP A 66 14.59 0.15 29.60
N SER A 67 14.57 -1.16 29.90
CA SER A 67 15.01 -1.70 31.18
C SER A 67 16.49 -1.44 31.43
N GLU A 68 16.83 -1.03 32.65
CA GLU A 68 18.19 -0.59 33.01
C GLU A 68 19.26 -1.70 32.87
N GLN A 69 18.85 -2.96 32.75
CA GLN A 69 19.74 -4.12 32.78
C GLN A 69 20.06 -4.68 31.38
N THR A 70 19.29 -4.32 30.35
CA THR A 70 19.36 -4.88 28.99
C THR A 70 19.97 -3.90 27.97
N GLU A 71 20.24 -4.39 26.75
CA GLU A 71 20.40 -3.50 25.59
C GLU A 71 19.00 -3.03 25.13
N GLY A 72 18.86 -1.75 24.78
CA GLY A 72 17.59 -1.12 24.48
C GLY A 72 17.75 0.13 23.61
N VAL A 73 16.64 0.72 23.16
CA VAL A 73 16.68 1.92 22.29
C VAL A 73 16.86 3.16 23.17
N LEU A 74 18.08 3.72 23.19
CA LEU A 74 18.44 4.83 24.09
C LEU A 74 17.57 6.08 23.94
N HIS A 75 16.96 6.27 22.77
CA HIS A 75 16.16 7.42 22.39
C HIS A 75 14.82 6.96 21.80
N LEU A 76 14.02 6.21 22.59
CA LEU A 76 12.81 5.56 22.11
C LEU A 76 11.84 6.52 21.39
N TYR A 77 11.50 7.66 22.00
CA TYR A 77 10.58 8.64 21.41
C TYR A 77 11.14 9.27 20.13
N ASP A 78 12.43 9.64 20.09
CA ASP A 78 13.06 10.21 18.89
C ASP A 78 13.13 9.17 17.75
N TRP A 79 13.37 7.89 18.10
CA TRP A 79 13.41 6.79 17.14
C TRP A 79 12.02 6.47 16.60
N LEU A 80 10.97 6.43 17.44
CA LEU A 80 9.58 6.23 17.03
C LEU A 80 9.04 7.42 16.22
N ALA A 81 9.35 8.67 16.61
CA ALA A 81 9.07 9.85 15.78
C ALA A 81 9.83 9.82 14.44
N GLY A 82 11.03 9.24 14.45
CA GLY A 82 11.83 8.93 13.26
C GLY A 82 11.35 7.69 12.49
N CYS A 83 10.43 6.89 13.02
CA CYS A 83 9.82 5.72 12.37
C CYS A 83 8.66 6.14 11.47
N GLY A 84 8.95 6.99 10.50
CA GLY A 84 8.17 7.15 9.28
C GLY A 84 8.94 6.58 8.08
N PRO A 85 8.55 5.44 7.49
CA PRO A 85 9.16 4.98 6.25
C PRO A 85 8.80 5.95 5.14
N LYS A 86 9.79 6.49 4.43
CA LYS A 86 9.56 7.37 3.26
C LYS A 86 9.24 6.58 1.99
N THR A 87 8.24 5.74 2.13
CA THR A 87 7.51 4.95 1.12
C THR A 87 6.16 4.63 1.74
N PRO A 88 5.06 4.60 0.98
CA PRO A 88 3.79 4.14 1.51
C PRO A 88 3.88 2.70 2.00
N SER A 89 3.10 2.42 3.04
CA SER A 89 2.72 1.08 3.47
C SER A 89 1.18 1.03 3.57
N VAL A 90 0.55 -0.13 3.39
CA VAL A 90 -0.90 -0.35 3.58
C VAL A 90 -1.14 -1.54 4.51
N VAL A 91 -2.34 -1.63 5.08
CA VAL A 91 -2.77 -2.78 5.88
C VAL A 91 -2.54 -4.10 5.11
N PRO A 92 -2.17 -5.22 5.78
CA PRO A 92 -1.84 -6.48 5.10
C PRO A 92 -3.06 -7.24 4.55
N VAL A 93 -4.26 -6.65 4.61
CA VAL A 93 -5.54 -7.31 4.33
C VAL A 93 -6.46 -6.41 3.52
N THR A 94 -7.21 -7.01 2.59
CA THR A 94 -8.24 -6.33 1.77
C THR A 94 -9.64 -6.82 2.08
N ASP A 95 -9.77 -7.83 2.95
CA ASP A 95 -11.03 -8.43 3.36
C ASP A 95 -11.73 -7.53 4.39
N PRO A 96 -12.94 -7.01 4.09
CA PRO A 96 -13.63 -6.05 4.95
C PRO A 96 -14.17 -6.68 6.24
N GLU A 97 -14.12 -8.01 6.42
CA GLU A 97 -14.48 -8.66 7.69
C GLU A 97 -13.30 -8.87 8.65
N VAL A 98 -12.06 -8.75 8.17
CA VAL A 98 -10.90 -8.89 9.05
C VAL A 98 -10.83 -7.74 10.06
N ARG A 99 -10.51 -8.07 11.32
CA ARG A 99 -10.31 -7.14 12.43
C ARG A 99 -8.91 -7.34 12.99
N ILE A 100 -8.35 -6.30 13.60
CA ILE A 100 -7.24 -6.48 14.54
C ILE A 100 -7.81 -7.14 15.80
N THR A 101 -7.26 -8.28 16.19
CA THR A 101 -7.64 -9.04 17.37
C THR A 101 -6.64 -8.94 18.52
N ARG A 102 -5.43 -8.42 18.26
CA ARG A 102 -4.44 -8.13 19.31
C ARG A 102 -3.50 -7.00 18.90
N ALA A 103 -3.33 -6.03 19.80
CA ALA A 103 -2.42 -4.89 19.62
C ALA A 103 -0.94 -5.26 19.80
N PHE A 104 -0.04 -4.38 19.34
CA PHE A 104 1.38 -4.41 19.70
C PHE A 104 1.55 -3.94 21.15
N VAL A 105 2.44 -4.57 21.92
CA VAL A 105 2.71 -4.25 23.33
C VAL A 105 4.20 -4.02 23.56
N TYR A 106 4.54 -2.88 24.16
CA TYR A 106 5.91 -2.51 24.53
C TYR A 106 6.27 -2.96 25.96
N PRO A 107 7.45 -3.56 26.19
CA PRO A 107 8.02 -3.69 27.54
C PRO A 107 8.31 -2.31 28.18
N PRO A 108 8.22 -2.18 29.52
CA PRO A 108 8.08 -3.24 30.52
C PRO A 108 6.69 -3.21 31.20
N GLU A 109 5.71 -2.51 30.61
CA GLU A 109 4.57 -1.95 31.34
C GLU A 109 3.56 -2.99 31.86
N ILE A 110 3.67 -4.26 31.44
CA ILE A 110 2.94 -5.38 32.03
C ILE A 110 3.90 -6.26 32.82
N SER A 111 3.78 -6.26 34.15
CA SER A 111 4.64 -7.02 35.07
C SER A 111 4.34 -8.53 35.14
N THR A 112 3.45 -9.03 34.28
CA THR A 112 2.91 -10.39 34.32
C THR A 112 2.74 -11.05 32.94
N GLU A 113 2.26 -10.33 31.93
CA GLU A 113 2.00 -10.91 30.60
C GLU A 113 3.23 -10.98 29.68
N ALA A 114 3.22 -11.96 28.77
CA ALA A 114 4.23 -12.06 27.72
C ALA A 114 4.04 -10.92 26.69
N PRO A 115 5.10 -10.17 26.32
CA PRO A 115 4.98 -9.02 25.44
C PRO A 115 4.67 -9.45 23.99
N HIS A 116 3.84 -8.66 23.32
CA HIS A 116 3.34 -8.95 21.98
C HIS A 116 4.01 -8.05 20.93
N HIS A 117 4.98 -8.60 20.19
CA HIS A 117 5.84 -7.83 19.26
C HIS A 117 5.32 -7.74 17.82
N GLY A 118 4.01 -7.94 17.66
CA GLY A 118 3.30 -7.85 16.40
C GLY A 118 1.84 -7.47 16.60
N ILE A 119 1.05 -7.65 15.55
CA ILE A 119 -0.38 -7.34 15.51
C ILE A 119 -1.10 -8.51 14.86
N ASP A 120 -2.14 -8.99 15.54
CA ASP A 120 -2.93 -10.14 15.10
C ASP A 120 -4.14 -9.63 14.32
N TYR A 121 -4.38 -10.22 13.15
CA TYR A 121 -5.55 -9.96 12.31
C TYR A 121 -6.33 -11.27 12.13
N ALA A 122 -7.63 -11.27 12.39
CA ALA A 122 -8.48 -12.44 12.15
C ALA A 122 -9.84 -12.04 11.60
N ARG A 123 -10.52 -12.98 10.93
CA ARG A 123 -11.96 -12.87 10.67
C ARG A 123 -12.73 -13.33 11.93
N PRO A 124 -13.85 -12.69 12.31
CA PRO A 124 -14.67 -13.11 13.45
C PRO A 124 -15.28 -14.53 13.37
N ASP A 125 -15.33 -15.12 12.17
CA ASP A 125 -15.79 -16.49 11.91
C ASP A 125 -14.66 -17.54 11.93
N GLY A 126 -13.40 -17.11 12.04
CA GLY A 126 -12.24 -17.99 11.99
C GLY A 126 -11.92 -18.57 10.60
N ASP A 127 -12.52 -18.04 9.52
CA ASP A 127 -12.12 -18.41 8.16
C ASP A 127 -10.79 -17.73 7.75
N THR A 128 -10.15 -18.28 6.73
CA THR A 128 -8.89 -17.74 6.19
C THR A 128 -9.16 -16.57 5.25
N PHE A 129 -8.19 -15.67 5.13
CA PHE A 129 -8.24 -14.48 4.29
C PHE A 129 -6.91 -14.28 3.53
N PRO A 130 -6.95 -13.62 2.36
CA PRO A 130 -5.75 -13.33 1.58
C PRO A 130 -4.83 -12.31 2.29
N VAL A 131 -3.56 -12.68 2.45
CA VAL A 131 -2.52 -11.85 3.09
C VAL A 131 -1.70 -11.14 2.01
N HIS A 132 -1.50 -9.84 2.19
CA HIS A 132 -0.87 -8.94 1.24
C HIS A 132 0.39 -8.28 1.80
N SER A 133 1.33 -7.94 0.93
CA SER A 133 2.54 -7.22 1.34
C SER A 133 2.23 -5.76 1.66
N ILE A 134 2.60 -5.33 2.88
CA ILE A 134 2.31 -3.97 3.34
C ILE A 134 3.01 -2.90 2.51
N ALA A 135 4.16 -3.19 1.90
CA ALA A 135 4.89 -2.23 1.07
C ALA A 135 5.69 -2.92 -0.04
N ALA A 136 6.13 -2.18 -1.06
CA ALA A 136 6.99 -2.73 -2.10
C ALA A 136 8.36 -3.16 -1.53
N GLY A 137 8.95 -4.25 -2.04
CA GLY A 137 10.18 -4.80 -1.47
C GLY A 137 10.69 -6.06 -2.15
N ARG A 138 11.49 -6.84 -1.42
CA ARG A 138 12.03 -8.13 -1.86
C ARG A 138 11.84 -9.18 -0.78
N VAL A 139 11.38 -10.37 -1.15
CA VAL A 139 11.32 -11.51 -0.23
C VAL A 139 12.75 -11.95 0.12
N ILE A 140 13.10 -11.96 1.40
CA ILE A 140 14.41 -12.38 1.89
C ILE A 140 14.38 -13.74 2.62
N TYR A 141 13.20 -14.18 3.05
CA TYR A 141 13.00 -15.51 3.66
C TYR A 141 11.60 -16.06 3.38
N VAL A 142 11.52 -17.36 3.11
CA VAL A 142 10.28 -18.16 3.14
C VAL A 142 10.60 -19.52 3.75
N GLY A 143 9.92 -19.89 4.84
CA GLY A 143 10.15 -21.16 5.51
C GLY A 143 9.12 -21.49 6.59
N TYR A 144 9.40 -22.52 7.40
CA TYR A 144 8.51 -22.98 8.47
C TYR A 144 9.30 -23.23 9.76
N HIS A 145 8.88 -22.57 10.84
CA HIS A 145 9.40 -22.78 12.20
C HIS A 145 8.25 -23.22 13.10
N PRO A 146 8.39 -24.25 13.97
CA PRO A 146 7.25 -24.82 14.69
C PRO A 146 6.50 -23.84 15.61
N VAL A 147 7.16 -22.81 16.13
CA VAL A 147 6.52 -21.77 16.96
C VAL A 147 5.57 -20.86 16.13
N PRO A 148 6.05 -20.07 15.14
CA PRO A 148 5.23 -19.16 14.34
C PRO A 148 4.59 -19.79 13.09
N GLY A 149 4.77 -21.09 12.85
CA GLY A 149 4.31 -21.76 11.65
C GLY A 149 5.09 -21.36 10.40
N HIS A 150 4.39 -21.14 9.28
CA HIS A 150 5.02 -20.61 8.07
C HIS A 150 5.31 -19.12 8.20
N VAL A 151 6.51 -18.74 7.75
CA VAL A 151 7.05 -17.39 7.86
C VAL A 151 7.47 -16.88 6.49
N VAL A 152 6.98 -15.69 6.12
CA VAL A 152 7.50 -14.89 5.01
C VAL A 152 8.14 -13.62 5.60
N ILE A 153 9.32 -13.24 5.09
CA ILE A 153 9.98 -11.97 5.46
C ILE A 153 10.30 -11.19 4.19
N ILE A 154 9.86 -9.92 4.15
CA ILE A 154 10.06 -9.00 3.05
C ILE A 154 10.90 -7.82 3.55
N GLU A 155 11.98 -7.51 2.86
CA GLU A 155 12.77 -6.30 3.11
C GLU A 155 12.36 -5.20 2.13
N HIS A 156 12.04 -4.04 2.68
CA HIS A 156 11.55 -2.87 1.97
C HIS A 156 12.67 -1.84 1.87
N TYR A 157 12.74 -1.15 0.74
CA TYR A 157 13.81 -0.18 0.45
C TYR A 157 13.19 1.19 0.14
N PRO A 158 12.80 1.98 1.17
CA PRO A 158 12.30 3.33 0.97
C PRO A 158 13.37 4.17 0.26
N LYS A 159 12.96 4.99 -0.72
CA LYS A 159 13.90 5.81 -1.50
C LYS A 159 14.69 6.81 -0.63
N HIS A 160 14.11 7.23 0.50
CA HIS A 160 14.63 8.31 1.37
C HIS A 160 14.58 7.99 2.87
N ALA A 161 14.53 6.73 3.26
CA ALA A 161 14.61 6.28 4.65
C ALA A 161 15.36 4.93 4.74
N PRO A 162 15.88 4.54 5.92
CA PRO A 162 16.52 3.24 6.10
C PRO A 162 15.59 2.07 5.74
N PRO A 163 16.15 0.91 5.31
CA PRO A 163 15.35 -0.29 5.10
C PRO A 163 14.57 -0.71 6.34
N PHE A 164 13.38 -1.23 6.13
CA PHE A 164 12.57 -1.89 7.15
C PHE A 164 12.11 -3.26 6.64
N ARG A 165 11.63 -4.12 7.53
CA ARG A 165 11.15 -5.46 7.21
C ARG A 165 9.73 -5.64 7.71
N SER A 166 8.90 -6.32 6.92
CA SER A 166 7.66 -6.93 7.38
C SER A 166 7.85 -8.44 7.47
N ILE A 167 7.26 -9.03 8.52
CA ILE A 167 7.35 -10.44 8.86
C ILE A 167 5.92 -10.94 9.07
N TYR A 168 5.54 -11.99 8.37
CA TYR A 168 4.19 -12.56 8.35
C TYR A 168 4.29 -13.99 8.88
N HIS A 169 3.57 -14.27 9.96
CA HIS A 169 3.53 -15.58 10.65
C HIS A 169 2.19 -16.29 10.43
N HIS A 170 2.11 -17.55 10.87
CA HIS A 170 0.93 -18.43 10.89
C HIS A 170 0.30 -18.75 9.52
N LEU A 171 0.93 -18.32 8.42
CA LEU A 171 0.45 -18.50 7.05
C LEU A 171 0.16 -19.97 6.68
N ARG A 172 -0.72 -20.19 5.70
CA ARG A 172 -0.96 -21.54 5.13
C ARG A 172 0.13 -21.93 4.13
N GLY A 173 0.62 -23.17 4.21
CA GLY A 173 1.54 -23.79 3.25
C GLY A 173 0.88 -24.81 2.33
N GLY A 174 -0.44 -25.01 2.46
CA GLY A 174 -1.25 -26.05 1.82
C GLY A 174 -1.52 -27.19 2.79
N ARG A 175 -2.80 -27.53 3.01
CA ARG A 175 -3.30 -28.48 4.02
C ARG A 175 -2.40 -29.70 4.28
N ASP A 176 -2.08 -30.46 3.24
CA ASP A 176 -1.34 -31.73 3.39
C ASP A 176 0.13 -31.50 3.81
N ARG A 177 0.71 -30.37 3.41
CA ARG A 177 2.04 -29.94 3.84
C ARG A 177 2.02 -29.45 5.28
N ASP A 178 0.96 -28.76 5.69
CA ASP A 178 0.83 -28.18 7.03
C ASP A 178 0.60 -29.29 8.08
N ILE A 179 -0.22 -30.30 7.75
CA ILE A 179 -0.35 -31.56 8.50
C ILE A 179 1.01 -32.26 8.62
N ALA A 180 1.71 -32.47 7.50
CA ALA A 180 3.01 -33.14 7.49
C ALA A 180 4.10 -32.39 8.28
N LEU A 181 4.02 -31.06 8.39
CA LEU A 181 4.93 -30.25 9.21
C LEU A 181 4.54 -30.28 10.69
N ALA A 182 3.23 -30.24 11.01
CA ALA A 182 2.72 -30.37 12.37
C ALA A 182 3.17 -31.69 13.02
N MET A 183 3.00 -32.81 12.32
CA MET A 183 3.47 -34.16 12.73
C MET A 183 4.97 -34.25 13.02
N ARG A 184 5.77 -33.27 12.57
CA ARG A 184 7.24 -33.25 12.69
C ARG A 184 7.76 -32.25 13.73
N THR A 185 6.86 -31.62 14.49
CA THR A 185 7.19 -30.62 15.53
C THR A 185 8.27 -31.10 16.51
N LYS A 186 8.13 -32.31 17.08
CA LYS A 186 9.12 -32.91 17.99
C LYS A 186 10.47 -33.22 17.35
N ALA A 187 10.51 -33.40 16.02
CA ALA A 187 11.75 -33.61 15.30
C ALA A 187 12.48 -32.27 15.09
N PHE A 188 11.74 -31.21 14.74
CA PHE A 188 12.31 -29.86 14.59
C PHE A 188 12.85 -29.31 15.92
N THR A 189 12.09 -29.34 17.02
CA THR A 189 12.57 -28.77 18.31
C THR A 189 13.81 -29.48 18.84
N LYS A 190 14.02 -30.76 18.48
CA LYS A 190 15.30 -31.46 18.69
C LYS A 190 16.40 -30.97 17.76
N ALA A 191 16.10 -30.81 16.47
CA ALA A 191 17.05 -30.41 15.44
C ALA A 191 17.53 -28.96 15.55
N SER A 192 16.72 -28.05 16.11
CA SER A 192 17.14 -26.67 16.43
C SER A 192 17.92 -26.54 17.74
N GLY A 193 17.92 -27.57 18.58
CA GLY A 193 18.43 -27.51 19.96
C GLY A 193 17.44 -26.88 20.96
N GLU A 194 16.30 -26.38 20.50
CA GLU A 194 15.27 -25.74 21.32
C GLU A 194 14.27 -26.76 21.90
N TYR A 195 14.74 -27.92 22.37
CA TYR A 195 13.85 -28.98 22.85
C TYR A 195 13.01 -28.56 24.09
N TRP A 196 13.43 -27.49 24.76
CA TRP A 196 12.66 -26.81 25.81
C TRP A 196 11.34 -26.19 25.31
N GLN A 197 11.21 -25.91 24.01
CA GLN A 197 9.96 -25.50 23.36
C GLN A 197 9.04 -26.68 23.01
N TYR A 198 9.39 -27.93 23.34
CA TYR A 198 8.47 -29.07 23.17
C TYR A 198 7.51 -29.21 24.37
N ASP A 199 6.72 -28.16 24.59
CA ASP A 199 5.76 -28.03 25.69
C ASP A 199 4.40 -28.66 25.36
N THR A 200 3.36 -28.31 26.12
CA THR A 200 1.98 -28.77 25.91
C THR A 200 1.40 -28.30 24.57
N ALA A 201 1.74 -27.08 24.12
CA ALA A 201 1.25 -26.52 22.86
C ALA A 201 1.94 -27.22 21.66
N ALA A 202 3.25 -27.47 21.75
CA ALA A 202 4.00 -28.26 20.78
C ALA A 202 3.43 -29.68 20.62
N GLN A 203 3.01 -30.29 21.73
CA GLN A 203 2.38 -31.60 21.77
C GLN A 203 0.98 -31.59 21.15
N ALA A 204 0.15 -30.61 21.49
CA ALA A 204 -1.19 -30.44 20.92
C ALA A 204 -1.13 -30.20 19.39
N TRP A 205 -0.23 -29.34 18.92
CA TRP A 205 -0.02 -29.08 17.50
C TRP A 205 0.44 -30.34 16.73
N GLN A 206 1.37 -31.12 17.29
CA GLN A 206 1.75 -32.40 16.67
C GLN A 206 0.57 -33.38 16.64
N GLN A 207 -0.18 -33.49 17.73
CA GLN A 207 -1.33 -34.37 17.84
C GLN A 207 -2.45 -33.98 16.84
N ALA A 208 -2.66 -32.69 16.59
CA ALA A 208 -3.60 -32.22 15.57
C ALA A 208 -3.22 -32.72 14.17
N GLY A 209 -1.94 -32.66 13.81
CA GLY A 209 -1.43 -33.25 12.56
C GLY A 209 -1.64 -34.78 12.50
N GLU A 210 -1.30 -35.49 13.58
CA GLU A 210 -1.47 -36.94 13.68
C GLU A 210 -2.94 -37.40 13.64
N ILE A 211 -3.90 -36.55 14.05
CA ILE A 211 -5.34 -36.80 13.94
C ILE A 211 -5.82 -36.49 12.53
N ALA A 212 -5.43 -35.35 11.95
CA ALA A 212 -5.83 -34.94 10.61
C ALA A 212 -5.38 -35.93 9.54
N GLN A 213 -4.15 -36.45 9.63
CA GLN A 213 -3.65 -37.49 8.73
C GLN A 213 -4.52 -38.75 8.78
N LYS A 214 -4.89 -39.22 9.98
CA LYS A 214 -5.74 -40.42 10.15
C LYS A 214 -7.15 -40.23 9.59
N LEU A 215 -7.75 -39.05 9.76
CA LEU A 215 -9.07 -38.72 9.21
C LEU A 215 -9.05 -38.68 7.67
N LEU A 216 -7.97 -38.17 7.07
CA LEU A 216 -7.79 -38.18 5.61
C LEU A 216 -7.52 -39.60 5.07
N GLU A 217 -6.86 -40.46 5.84
CA GLU A 217 -6.62 -41.88 5.49
C GLU A 217 -7.85 -42.77 5.69
N SER A 218 -8.70 -42.52 6.69
CA SER A 218 -9.91 -43.30 6.95
C SER A 218 -11.07 -42.94 6.02
N GLY A 219 -11.06 -41.75 5.41
CA GLY A 219 -12.16 -41.23 4.61
C GLY A 219 -13.39 -40.85 5.45
N GLU A 220 -13.20 -40.63 6.76
CA GLU A 220 -14.29 -40.31 7.68
C GLU A 220 -14.76 -38.85 7.58
N TYR A 221 -16.02 -38.64 7.91
CA TYR A 221 -16.81 -37.47 7.50
C TYR A 221 -16.46 -36.12 8.18
N ASN A 222 -15.33 -36.01 8.88
CA ASN A 222 -14.89 -34.77 9.55
C ASN A 222 -13.85 -33.97 8.73
N HIS A 223 -14.09 -33.85 7.42
CA HIS A 223 -13.29 -32.97 6.55
C HIS A 223 -13.37 -31.49 6.99
N GLU A 224 -14.47 -31.05 7.59
CA GLU A 224 -14.65 -29.65 7.99
C GLU A 224 -13.73 -29.21 9.16
N TRP A 225 -13.50 -30.06 10.18
CA TRP A 225 -12.48 -29.73 11.19
C TRP A 225 -11.07 -29.66 10.57
N VAL A 226 -10.70 -30.63 9.72
CA VAL A 226 -9.39 -30.62 9.06
C VAL A 226 -9.22 -29.39 8.17
N LYS A 227 -10.28 -28.99 7.45
CA LYS A 227 -10.33 -27.79 6.60
C LYS A 227 -10.26 -26.49 7.39
N HIS A 228 -10.90 -26.40 8.56
CA HIS A 228 -10.78 -25.24 9.44
C HIS A 228 -9.38 -25.15 10.07
N GLN A 229 -8.86 -26.27 10.59
CA GLN A 229 -7.56 -26.33 11.27
C GLN A 229 -6.37 -26.14 10.33
N PHE A 230 -6.39 -26.77 9.13
CA PHE A 230 -5.26 -26.83 8.20
C PHE A 230 -5.51 -26.18 6.83
N GLY A 231 -6.73 -25.72 6.55
CA GLY A 231 -7.07 -25.11 5.27
C GLY A 231 -7.29 -26.12 4.13
N THR A 232 -7.07 -25.67 2.90
CA THR A 232 -7.08 -26.50 1.68
C THR A 232 -5.70 -26.54 1.02
N ASN A 233 -5.53 -27.32 -0.07
CA ASN A 233 -4.24 -27.41 -0.78
C ASN A 233 -3.98 -26.23 -1.73
N GLU A 234 -4.99 -25.41 -2.01
CA GLU A 234 -4.92 -24.19 -2.81
C GLU A 234 -4.50 -22.98 -1.96
N GLN A 235 -4.66 -23.07 -0.64
CA GLN A 235 -4.30 -22.04 0.33
C GLN A 235 -2.80 -22.16 0.66
N VAL A 236 -1.97 -21.52 -0.16
CA VAL A 236 -0.50 -21.62 -0.09
C VAL A 236 0.18 -20.26 -0.05
N ILE A 237 1.45 -20.23 0.38
CA ILE A 237 2.36 -19.11 0.15
C ILE A 237 2.56 -18.94 -1.38
N LEU A 238 2.28 -17.74 -1.89
CA LEU A 238 2.30 -17.43 -3.33
C LEU A 238 3.67 -16.89 -3.82
N VAL A 239 4.62 -16.72 -2.91
CA VAL A 239 5.93 -16.09 -3.15
C VAL A 239 7.08 -16.96 -2.66
N LYS A 240 8.27 -16.76 -3.22
CA LYS A 240 9.52 -17.44 -2.83
C LYS A 240 10.62 -16.41 -2.57
N GLU A 241 11.70 -16.86 -1.95
CA GLU A 241 12.86 -16.02 -1.72
C GLU A 241 13.43 -15.41 -3.00
N GLY A 242 13.86 -14.15 -2.89
CA GLY A 242 14.49 -13.40 -3.96
C GLY A 242 13.52 -12.69 -4.89
N ASP A 243 12.23 -13.02 -4.86
CA ASP A 243 11.16 -12.35 -5.62
C ASP A 243 11.06 -10.86 -5.24
N ARG A 244 10.65 -10.05 -6.21
CA ARG A 244 10.27 -8.64 -5.98
C ARG A 244 8.76 -8.57 -5.78
N ILE A 245 8.35 -7.76 -4.81
CA ILE A 245 6.97 -7.66 -4.36
C ILE A 245 6.48 -6.23 -4.48
N CYS A 246 5.25 -6.05 -4.96
CA CYS A 246 4.57 -4.76 -4.99
C CYS A 246 3.75 -4.54 -3.71
N ILE A 247 3.54 -3.27 -3.35
CA ILE A 247 2.59 -2.88 -2.30
C ILE A 247 1.18 -3.42 -2.64
N GLY A 248 0.52 -4.04 -1.67
CA GLY A 248 -0.81 -4.64 -1.86
C GLY A 248 -0.82 -5.93 -2.71
N GLN A 249 0.33 -6.50 -3.08
CA GLN A 249 0.38 -7.80 -3.74
C GLN A 249 0.07 -8.93 -2.74
N GLN A 250 -0.80 -9.87 -3.09
CA GLN A 250 -1.05 -11.06 -2.27
C GLN A 250 0.22 -11.93 -2.20
N ILE A 251 0.60 -12.34 -0.99
CA ILE A 251 1.78 -13.18 -0.70
C ILE A 251 1.41 -14.57 -0.16
N GLY A 252 0.17 -14.76 0.28
CA GLY A 252 -0.32 -16.05 0.78
C GLY A 252 -1.72 -15.94 1.40
N TRP A 253 -1.98 -16.83 2.35
CA TRP A 253 -3.24 -16.92 3.10
C TRP A 253 -2.95 -16.99 4.59
N ALA A 254 -3.78 -16.33 5.40
CA ALA A 254 -3.73 -16.40 6.86
C ALA A 254 -4.10 -17.81 7.34
N GLY A 255 -3.65 -18.20 8.53
CA GLY A 255 -3.79 -19.57 8.96
C GLY A 255 -3.66 -19.78 10.45
N ASP A 256 -3.75 -21.04 10.83
CA ASP A 256 -3.54 -21.53 12.17
C ASP A 256 -2.40 -22.55 12.11
N THR A 257 -1.18 -22.06 11.83
CA THR A 257 0.01 -22.92 11.67
C THR A 257 1.07 -22.60 12.72
N GLY A 258 1.65 -23.64 13.30
CA GLY A 258 2.60 -23.52 14.40
C GLY A 258 1.95 -23.53 15.78
N MET A 259 2.71 -23.97 16.77
CA MET A 259 2.21 -24.37 18.09
C MET A 259 1.69 -23.21 18.95
N HIS A 260 2.11 -21.97 18.72
CA HIS A 260 1.64 -20.80 19.48
C HIS A 260 0.55 -20.01 18.74
N SER A 261 0.06 -20.55 17.63
CA SER A 261 -1.11 -20.00 16.96
C SER A 261 -2.37 -20.24 17.81
N THR A 262 -3.25 -19.25 17.92
CA THR A 262 -4.44 -19.26 18.80
C THR A 262 -5.75 -19.38 18.02
N GLY A 263 -5.70 -19.96 16.82
CA GLY A 263 -6.76 -19.91 15.82
C GLY A 263 -6.28 -19.22 14.53
N ASN A 264 -7.16 -19.19 13.53
CA ASN A 264 -6.84 -18.76 12.17
C ASN A 264 -6.66 -17.23 12.08
N HIS A 265 -5.39 -16.79 11.97
CA HIS A 265 -5.04 -15.38 11.96
C HIS A 265 -3.77 -15.09 11.12
N LEU A 266 -3.46 -13.81 10.97
CA LEU A 266 -2.14 -13.33 10.56
C LEU A 266 -1.53 -12.61 11.77
N HIS A 267 -0.34 -13.03 12.20
CA HIS A 267 0.50 -12.21 13.07
C HIS A 267 1.51 -11.45 12.19
N LEU A 268 1.39 -10.11 12.17
CA LEU A 268 2.32 -9.21 11.46
C LEU A 268 3.28 -8.57 12.46
N MET A 269 4.58 -8.68 12.20
CA MET A 269 5.59 -7.85 12.86
C MET A 269 6.26 -6.93 11.85
N VAL A 270 6.62 -5.71 12.28
CA VAL A 270 7.42 -4.78 11.50
C VAL A 270 8.68 -4.43 12.28
N ALA A 271 9.82 -4.43 11.60
CA ALA A 271 11.12 -4.21 12.23
C ALA A 271 12.00 -3.26 11.41
N ARG A 272 12.84 -2.47 12.08
CA ARG A 272 13.79 -1.53 11.47
C ARG A 272 15.11 -1.56 12.22
N ILE A 273 16.21 -1.19 11.55
CA ILE A 273 17.49 -1.02 12.22
C ILE A 273 17.44 0.16 13.21
N ALA A 274 17.82 -0.12 14.45
CA ALA A 274 17.99 0.85 15.53
C ALA A 274 19.39 0.72 16.14
N GLU A 275 19.86 1.80 16.76
CA GLU A 275 21.04 1.80 17.62
C GLU A 275 20.63 1.40 19.05
N CYS A 276 21.09 0.24 19.51
CA CYS A 276 20.72 -0.30 20.81
C CYS A 276 21.87 -0.17 21.81
N GLY A 277 21.70 0.71 22.80
CA GLY A 277 22.68 0.88 23.87
C GLY A 277 22.24 0.22 25.17
N LYS A 278 23.19 -0.11 26.04
CA LYS A 278 22.92 -0.52 27.41
C LYS A 278 23.09 0.66 28.37
N LYS A 279 22.15 0.83 29.30
CA LYS A 279 22.20 1.91 30.30
C LYS A 279 23.49 1.83 31.12
N GLY A 280 24.11 2.99 31.36
CA GLY A 280 25.40 3.08 32.06
C GLY A 280 26.66 2.83 31.21
N ILE A 281 26.53 2.40 29.95
CA ILE A 281 27.65 2.37 29.00
C ILE A 281 27.75 3.73 28.29
N VAL A 282 28.95 4.33 28.31
CA VAL A 282 29.26 5.53 27.52
C VAL A 282 29.65 5.11 26.11
N TYR A 283 28.76 5.35 25.14
CA TYR A 283 29.06 5.20 23.72
C TYR A 283 29.72 6.47 23.18
N THR A 284 30.56 6.33 22.16
CA THR A 284 31.27 7.44 21.52
C THR A 284 31.19 7.31 20.00
N LYS A 285 31.65 8.31 19.26
CA LYS A 285 31.71 8.23 17.79
C LYS A 285 32.59 7.07 17.29
N ASP A 286 33.64 6.74 18.04
CA ASP A 286 34.59 5.68 17.70
C ASP A 286 34.21 4.31 18.32
N ASN A 287 33.23 4.29 19.22
CA ASN A 287 32.61 3.11 19.81
C ASN A 287 31.07 3.31 19.92
N PRO A 288 30.34 3.29 18.78
CA PRO A 288 28.90 3.48 18.74
C PRO A 288 28.14 2.27 19.33
N PRO A 289 26.86 2.44 19.71
CA PRO A 289 26.02 1.31 20.12
C PRO A 289 25.81 0.30 18.98
N PRO A 290 25.66 -1.01 19.28
CA PRO A 290 25.39 -2.01 18.27
C PRO A 290 24.06 -1.76 17.54
N ALA A 291 24.12 -1.79 16.21
CA ALA A 291 22.93 -1.75 15.36
C ALA A 291 22.18 -3.10 15.40
N ARG A 292 20.89 -3.07 15.76
CA ARG A 292 20.01 -4.25 15.85
C ARG A 292 18.77 -4.05 14.96
N TRP A 293 18.16 -5.14 14.49
CA TRP A 293 16.79 -5.08 13.96
C TRP A 293 15.82 -5.07 15.13
N VAL A 294 15.09 -3.98 15.33
CA VAL A 294 14.16 -3.78 16.45
C VAL A 294 12.72 -3.77 15.95
N PHE A 295 11.85 -4.50 16.63
CA PHE A 295 10.41 -4.50 16.39
C PHE A 295 9.77 -3.17 16.82
N PHE A 296 8.80 -2.68 16.05
CA PHE A 296 7.99 -1.51 16.42
C PHE A 296 6.55 -1.71 15.96
N ASP A 297 5.63 -1.07 16.68
CA ASP A 297 4.25 -0.93 16.25
C ASP A 297 4.17 -0.08 14.97
N PRO A 298 3.61 -0.58 13.87
CA PRO A 298 3.47 0.20 12.66
C PRO A 298 2.27 1.19 12.63
N TYR A 299 1.38 1.21 13.63
CA TYR A 299 0.24 2.16 13.67
C TYR A 299 0.41 3.36 14.60
N GLY A 300 1.32 3.31 15.58
CA GLY A 300 1.39 4.31 16.65
C GLY A 300 0.26 4.18 17.69
N LEU A 301 -0.38 3.01 17.70
CA LEU A 301 -1.48 2.57 18.55
C LEU A 301 -1.05 1.28 19.27
N TYR A 302 -0.19 1.41 20.28
CA TYR A 302 0.16 0.30 21.16
C TYR A 302 -0.97 0.05 22.17
N GLY A 303 -1.16 -1.22 22.54
CA GLY A 303 -2.22 -1.64 23.45
C GLY A 303 -2.01 -1.08 24.87
N GLY A 304 -3.05 -0.50 25.45
CA GLY A 304 -3.03 -0.02 26.83
C GLY A 304 -3.22 -1.16 27.83
N HIS A 305 -2.65 -1.02 29.03
CA HIS A 305 -2.72 -2.03 30.11
C HIS A 305 -4.15 -2.45 30.48
N GLU A 306 -5.15 -1.58 30.33
CA GLU A 306 -6.54 -1.89 30.72
C GLU A 306 -7.37 -2.54 29.60
N ASP A 307 -6.93 -2.50 28.34
CA ASP A 307 -7.60 -3.18 27.23
C ASP A 307 -6.66 -3.48 26.04
N LEU A 308 -6.29 -4.75 25.92
CA LEU A 308 -5.46 -5.31 24.86
C LEU A 308 -6.18 -5.41 23.51
N ASN A 309 -7.50 -5.16 23.47
CA ASN A 309 -8.39 -5.39 22.33
C ASN A 309 -8.88 -4.08 21.67
N SER A 310 -8.82 -2.92 22.35
CA SER A 310 -9.26 -1.64 21.78
C SER A 310 -8.24 -1.05 20.80
N TYR A 311 -8.19 -1.65 19.61
CA TYR A 311 -7.82 -0.92 18.39
C TYR A 311 -8.94 0.05 17.96
N ASN A 312 -9.30 0.98 18.85
CA ASN A 312 -10.07 2.18 18.53
C ASN A 312 -10.02 3.18 19.69
N ASN A 313 -9.22 4.23 19.52
CA ASN A 313 -9.75 5.59 19.36
C ASN A 313 -8.61 6.51 18.88
N ASP A 314 -8.54 6.77 17.56
CA ASP A 314 -7.92 8.00 17.05
C ASP A 314 -8.98 9.12 17.12
N ASP A 315 -9.45 9.40 18.34
CA ASP A 315 -10.41 10.47 18.67
C ASP A 315 -9.76 11.88 18.62
N GLY A 316 -8.55 11.96 18.04
CA GLY A 316 -7.66 13.10 18.03
C GLY A 316 -6.84 13.28 19.31
N ASN A 317 -7.15 12.56 20.39
CA ASN A 317 -6.63 12.83 21.73
C ASN A 317 -5.32 12.08 22.02
N ARG A 318 -4.35 12.21 21.11
CA ARG A 318 -3.12 11.42 21.12
C ARG A 318 -2.24 11.74 22.33
N GLY A 319 -2.03 10.73 23.17
CA GLY A 319 -1.15 10.82 24.33
C GLY A 319 0.32 11.07 23.93
N LEU A 320 1.11 11.64 24.85
CA LEU A 320 2.49 12.09 24.60
C LEU A 320 3.49 11.00 24.16
N GLY A 321 3.09 9.72 24.13
CA GLY A 321 3.89 8.60 23.63
C GLY A 321 3.44 7.99 22.29
N GLN A 322 2.30 8.40 21.73
CA GLN A 322 1.81 7.85 20.45
C GLN A 322 2.52 8.52 19.27
N HIS A 323 3.11 7.73 18.37
CA HIS A 323 3.64 8.23 17.11
C HIS A 323 2.55 8.25 16.01
N ARG A 324 2.91 8.67 14.80
CA ARG A 324 1.99 8.59 13.64
C ARG A 324 2.01 7.18 13.06
N SER A 325 0.86 6.69 12.63
CA SER A 325 0.75 5.48 11.81
C SER A 325 1.63 5.58 10.57
N ILE A 326 2.32 4.48 10.25
CA ILE A 326 3.12 4.34 9.03
C ILE A 326 2.34 3.72 7.87
N PHE A 327 1.04 3.49 8.07
CA PHE A 327 0.14 3.06 7.01
C PHE A 327 -0.55 4.25 6.38
N ALA A 328 -0.48 4.30 5.05
CA ALA A 328 -1.30 5.16 4.24
C ALA A 328 -2.77 4.72 4.34
N PRO A 329 -3.73 5.66 4.38
CA PRO A 329 -5.16 5.32 4.34
C PRO A 329 -5.60 4.80 2.96
N THR A 330 -4.71 4.79 1.97
CA THR A 330 -4.97 4.38 0.58
C THR A 330 -3.64 4.12 -0.15
N THR A 331 -3.67 3.48 -1.32
CA THR A 331 -2.50 3.24 -2.18
C THR A 331 -2.03 4.50 -2.93
N GLU A 332 -0.81 4.48 -3.48
CA GLU A 332 -0.25 5.60 -4.28
C GLU A 332 -1.21 5.99 -5.41
N GLU A 333 -1.64 4.99 -6.17
CA GLU A 333 -2.83 5.04 -7.00
C GLU A 333 -4.08 4.95 -6.13
N PHE A 334 -4.85 6.02 -6.10
CA PHE A 334 -6.12 6.07 -5.38
C PHE A 334 -7.28 6.22 -6.36
N ILE A 335 -8.41 5.64 -5.97
CA ILE A 335 -9.62 5.50 -6.77
C ILE A 335 -10.79 5.81 -5.85
N GLY A 336 -11.68 6.71 -6.29
CA GLY A 336 -13.00 6.89 -5.67
C GLY A 336 -13.00 7.38 -4.22
N LEU A 337 -11.97 8.09 -3.75
CA LEU A 337 -11.93 8.64 -2.39
C LEU A 337 -12.92 9.79 -2.24
N THR A 338 -13.67 9.87 -1.15
CA THR A 338 -14.38 11.10 -0.76
C THR A 338 -13.40 12.24 -0.44
N THR A 339 -13.89 13.48 -0.33
CA THR A 339 -13.06 14.64 0.05
C THR A 339 -12.28 14.41 1.34
N GLN A 340 -12.92 13.85 2.38
CA GLN A 340 -12.29 13.63 3.68
C GLN A 340 -11.20 12.55 3.60
N GLU A 341 -11.46 11.42 2.93
CA GLU A 341 -10.45 10.37 2.72
C GLU A 341 -9.26 10.88 1.88
N TYR A 342 -9.53 11.72 0.87
CA TYR A 342 -8.51 12.35 0.06
C TYR A 342 -7.67 13.37 0.85
N GLU A 343 -8.28 14.19 1.71
CA GLU A 343 -7.57 15.13 2.59
C GLU A 343 -6.69 14.40 3.61
N THR A 344 -7.19 13.29 4.19
CA THR A 344 -6.41 12.41 5.07
C THR A 344 -5.26 11.75 4.32
N ALA A 345 -5.48 11.22 3.12
CA ALA A 345 -4.46 10.64 2.27
C ALA A 345 -3.40 11.68 1.87
N SER A 346 -3.81 12.85 1.39
CA SER A 346 -2.93 13.95 0.99
C SER A 346 -2.06 14.42 2.15
N SER A 347 -2.64 14.56 3.35
CA SER A 347 -1.90 14.93 4.57
C SER A 347 -0.89 13.86 4.99
N TYR A 348 -1.24 12.57 4.86
CA TYR A 348 -0.32 11.46 5.07
C TYR A 348 0.85 11.49 4.07
N TYR A 349 0.54 11.52 2.77
CA TYR A 349 1.53 11.43 1.70
C TYR A 349 2.48 12.64 1.68
N ALA A 350 1.95 13.86 1.88
CA ALA A 350 2.76 15.08 1.92
C ALA A 350 3.81 15.05 3.05
N SER A 351 3.52 14.36 4.17
CA SER A 351 4.47 14.23 5.29
C SER A 351 5.75 13.43 4.96
N PHE A 352 5.74 12.69 3.84
CA PHE A 352 6.91 11.97 3.31
C PHE A 352 7.33 12.45 1.91
N ASN A 353 6.94 13.67 1.54
CA ASN A 353 7.18 14.31 0.25
C ASN A 353 6.50 13.63 -0.95
N TYR A 354 5.35 12.98 -0.75
CA TYR A 354 4.52 12.44 -1.84
C TYR A 354 3.32 13.36 -2.10
N PHE A 355 3.06 13.67 -3.37
CA PHE A 355 2.05 14.65 -3.77
C PHE A 355 1.28 14.15 -5.01
N PRO A 356 0.01 14.56 -5.20
CA PRO A 356 -0.75 14.28 -6.40
C PRO A 356 -0.06 14.83 -7.67
N THR A 357 0.45 13.94 -8.52
CA THR A 357 0.93 14.30 -9.87
C THR A 357 -0.11 14.06 -10.95
N VAL A 358 -1.08 13.20 -10.65
CA VAL A 358 -2.30 12.99 -11.42
C VAL A 358 -3.45 13.12 -10.46
N LEU A 359 -4.47 13.86 -10.86
CA LEU A 359 -5.71 14.02 -10.13
C LEU A 359 -6.88 14.04 -11.12
N SER A 360 -8.00 13.46 -10.71
CA SER A 360 -9.30 13.48 -11.36
C SER A 360 -10.36 13.64 -10.27
N VAL A 361 -11.41 14.43 -10.56
CA VAL A 361 -12.44 14.79 -9.57
C VAL A 361 -13.81 14.77 -10.25
N ASP A 362 -14.61 13.76 -9.93
CA ASP A 362 -15.98 13.56 -10.47
C ASP A 362 -17.02 13.59 -9.33
N SER A 363 -18.32 13.57 -9.66
CA SER A 363 -19.43 13.62 -8.70
C SER A 363 -20.38 12.43 -8.85
N LYS A 364 -20.48 11.58 -7.80
CA LYS A 364 -21.24 10.30 -7.87
C LYS A 364 -22.75 10.47 -8.13
N LYS A 365 -23.37 11.62 -7.79
CA LYS A 365 -24.83 11.86 -7.90
C LYS A 365 -25.19 13.31 -8.23
N ARG A 366 -26.24 13.51 -9.05
CA ARG A 366 -26.72 14.84 -9.49
C ARG A 366 -27.28 15.73 -8.39
N THR A 367 -27.96 15.17 -7.39
CA THR A 367 -28.77 15.89 -6.39
C THR A 367 -28.04 16.22 -5.10
N VAL A 368 -27.00 15.45 -4.75
CA VAL A 368 -26.00 15.78 -3.73
C VAL A 368 -24.66 15.36 -4.32
N ARG A 369 -23.87 16.32 -4.82
CA ARG A 369 -22.59 16.06 -5.47
C ARG A 369 -21.49 15.81 -4.45
N SER A 370 -21.48 14.61 -3.88
CA SER A 370 -20.27 14.12 -3.21
C SER A 370 -19.15 13.96 -4.25
N LEU A 371 -18.10 14.76 -4.07
CA LEU A 371 -16.91 14.73 -4.91
C LEU A 371 -16.08 13.50 -4.61
N HIS A 372 -15.56 12.88 -5.67
CA HIS A 372 -14.74 11.68 -5.60
C HIS A 372 -13.42 11.91 -6.34
N PHE A 373 -12.33 11.70 -5.62
CA PHE A 373 -10.96 11.92 -6.06
C PHE A 373 -10.33 10.60 -6.48
N SER A 374 -9.74 10.58 -7.67
CA SER A 374 -8.90 9.48 -8.17
C SER A 374 -7.60 10.07 -8.72
N GLY A 375 -6.50 9.33 -8.71
CA GLY A 375 -5.21 9.91 -9.08
C GLY A 375 -4.02 9.10 -8.61
N ILE A 376 -2.85 9.74 -8.62
CA ILE A 376 -1.57 9.10 -8.27
C ILE A 376 -0.73 10.07 -7.42
N PHE A 377 -0.43 9.67 -6.19
CA PHE A 377 0.60 10.28 -5.36
C PHE A 377 1.98 9.80 -5.82
N GLN A 378 2.91 10.73 -6.06
CA GLN A 378 4.31 10.41 -6.38
C GLN A 378 5.26 11.28 -5.56
N TYR A 379 6.46 10.76 -5.30
CA TYR A 379 7.51 11.53 -4.61
C TYR A 379 7.91 12.77 -5.43
N GLN A 380 7.84 13.95 -4.81
CA GLN A 380 8.28 15.22 -5.41
C GLN A 380 9.14 16.01 -4.41
N SER A 381 10.39 16.28 -4.79
CA SER A 381 11.40 16.93 -3.93
C SER A 381 11.27 18.45 -3.82
N ASP A 382 10.49 19.07 -4.70
CA ASP A 382 10.17 20.50 -4.70
C ASP A 382 8.96 20.84 -3.81
N HIS A 383 8.24 19.84 -3.30
CA HIS A 383 7.04 19.98 -2.47
C HIS A 383 5.86 20.75 -3.13
N PRO A 384 5.32 20.24 -4.26
CA PRO A 384 4.27 20.92 -5.01
C PRO A 384 2.99 21.11 -4.21
N VAL A 385 2.43 22.31 -4.31
CA VAL A 385 1.19 22.69 -3.63
C VAL A 385 0.00 22.12 -4.39
N VAL A 386 -0.96 21.57 -3.66
CA VAL A 386 -2.27 21.20 -4.20
C VAL A 386 -3.36 21.98 -3.47
N ARG A 387 -4.36 22.44 -4.23
CA ARG A 387 -5.52 23.19 -3.77
C ARG A 387 -6.77 22.57 -4.39
N THR A 388 -7.54 21.84 -3.59
CA THR A 388 -8.80 21.21 -4.03
C THR A 388 -10.02 22.06 -3.69
N THR A 389 -11.14 21.77 -4.37
CA THR A 389 -12.48 22.27 -4.04
C THR A 389 -12.60 23.79 -3.85
N ARG A 390 -11.89 24.58 -4.65
CA ARG A 390 -11.91 26.05 -4.60
C ARG A 390 -13.03 26.64 -5.45
N THR A 391 -13.65 27.73 -5.00
CA THR A 391 -14.39 28.61 -5.91
C THR A 391 -13.44 29.36 -6.84
N GLU A 392 -13.96 29.92 -7.94
CA GLU A 392 -13.15 30.72 -8.89
C GLU A 392 -12.43 31.89 -8.21
N LYS A 393 -13.09 32.56 -7.25
CA LYS A 393 -12.48 33.66 -6.46
C LYS A 393 -11.31 33.17 -5.59
N GLU A 394 -11.46 32.01 -4.95
CA GLU A 394 -10.39 31.41 -4.13
C GLU A 394 -9.26 30.86 -5.00
N HIS A 395 -9.57 30.34 -6.20
CA HIS A 395 -8.57 29.89 -7.15
C HIS A 395 -7.68 31.04 -7.63
N MET A 396 -8.27 32.19 -7.99
CA MET A 396 -7.50 33.39 -8.32
C MET A 396 -6.63 33.85 -7.14
N ALA A 397 -7.16 33.84 -5.92
CA ALA A 397 -6.38 34.21 -4.72
C ALA A 397 -5.25 33.21 -4.40
N ASP A 398 -5.43 31.91 -4.63
CA ASP A 398 -4.34 30.93 -4.57
C ASP A 398 -3.31 31.18 -5.68
N ILE A 399 -3.72 31.51 -6.92
CA ILE A 399 -2.77 31.85 -8.00
C ILE A 399 -1.90 33.03 -7.60
N ASP A 400 -2.50 34.11 -7.09
CA ASP A 400 -1.75 35.30 -6.64
C ASP A 400 -0.80 34.94 -5.46
N GLU A 401 -1.27 34.18 -4.46
CA GLU A 401 -0.46 33.70 -3.32
C GLU A 401 0.78 32.92 -3.77
N TRP A 402 0.62 32.05 -4.77
CA TRP A 402 1.68 31.13 -5.21
C TRP A 402 2.59 31.73 -6.28
N ALA A 403 2.10 32.69 -7.09
CA ALA A 403 2.93 33.47 -8.01
C ALA A 403 4.01 34.26 -7.28
N GLU A 404 3.67 34.93 -6.16
CA GLU A 404 4.64 35.64 -5.31
C GLU A 404 5.76 34.73 -4.77
N ARG A 405 5.51 33.41 -4.68
CA ARG A 405 6.43 32.40 -4.16
C ARG A 405 7.20 31.64 -5.25
N GLY A 406 7.05 32.03 -6.52
CA GLY A 406 7.70 31.37 -7.65
C GLY A 406 7.04 30.05 -8.08
N TRP A 407 5.73 29.92 -7.84
CA TRP A 407 4.90 28.78 -8.22
C TRP A 407 3.83 29.19 -9.23
N GLN A 408 3.46 28.28 -10.13
CA GLN A 408 2.45 28.47 -11.16
C GLN A 408 1.55 27.22 -11.26
N PRO A 409 0.27 27.33 -11.68
CA PRO A 409 -0.57 26.17 -11.93
C PRO A 409 0.10 25.18 -12.90
N ASP A 410 0.23 23.92 -12.49
CA ASP A 410 0.60 22.81 -13.37
C ASP A 410 -0.63 22.32 -14.14
N THR A 411 -1.67 21.91 -13.41
CA THR A 411 -2.88 21.28 -13.92
C THR A 411 -4.08 21.84 -13.16
N VAL A 412 -5.10 22.30 -13.89
CA VAL A 412 -6.38 22.78 -13.33
C VAL A 412 -7.53 21.90 -13.80
N LEU A 413 -8.21 21.30 -12.84
CA LEU A 413 -9.44 20.53 -13.01
C LEU A 413 -10.62 21.40 -12.62
N VAL A 414 -11.72 21.33 -13.37
CA VAL A 414 -12.97 22.05 -13.06
C VAL A 414 -14.10 21.03 -12.95
N THR A 415 -14.66 20.91 -11.75
CA THR A 415 -15.74 19.99 -11.43
C THR A 415 -16.98 20.82 -11.05
N PRO A 416 -18.06 20.77 -11.84
CA PRO A 416 -19.31 21.46 -11.51
C PRO A 416 -19.85 21.04 -10.13
N SER A 417 -20.16 21.99 -9.24
CA SER A 417 -20.75 21.70 -7.91
C SER A 417 -22.26 21.92 -7.86
N SER A 418 -22.79 22.89 -8.59
CA SER A 418 -24.24 23.09 -8.81
C SER A 418 -24.54 23.27 -10.31
N GLU A 419 -25.61 23.97 -10.69
CA GLU A 419 -25.76 24.43 -12.07
C GLU A 419 -24.84 25.64 -12.30
N ASP A 420 -25.04 26.72 -11.53
CA ASP A 420 -24.30 28.00 -11.63
C ASP A 420 -22.89 27.99 -11.04
N GLN A 421 -22.54 27.03 -10.18
CA GLN A 421 -21.24 26.97 -9.50
C GLN A 421 -20.37 25.81 -9.99
N SER A 422 -19.10 26.11 -10.24
CA SER A 422 -18.02 25.14 -10.44
C SER A 422 -16.98 25.26 -9.33
N LEU A 423 -16.36 24.13 -8.98
CA LEU A 423 -15.20 24.08 -8.09
C LEU A 423 -13.95 23.68 -8.88
N LEU A 424 -12.82 24.25 -8.49
CA LEU A 424 -11.54 24.06 -9.15
C LEU A 424 -10.59 23.29 -8.22
N SER A 425 -9.85 22.35 -8.81
CA SER A 425 -8.79 21.61 -8.12
C SER A 425 -7.50 21.74 -8.91
N THR A 426 -6.46 22.29 -8.27
CA THR A 426 -5.22 22.72 -8.92
C THR A 426 -4.00 22.07 -8.27
N VAL A 427 -3.13 21.51 -9.10
CA VAL A 427 -1.74 21.18 -8.73
C VAL A 427 -0.87 22.35 -9.20
N TYR A 428 0.06 22.82 -8.37
CA TYR A 428 1.03 23.87 -8.70
C TYR A 428 2.44 23.27 -8.87
N CYS A 429 3.23 23.84 -9.78
CA CYS A 429 4.64 23.52 -9.99
C CYS A 429 5.52 24.77 -9.89
N SER A 430 6.82 24.58 -9.62
CA SER A 430 7.76 25.71 -9.61
C SER A 430 7.88 26.35 -11.00
N ALA A 431 7.96 27.69 -11.05
CA ALA A 431 7.90 28.50 -12.27
C ALA A 431 9.15 28.46 -13.18
N ASN A 432 9.92 27.36 -13.13
CA ASN A 432 11.22 27.22 -13.80
C ASN A 432 11.14 27.01 -15.33
N GLN A 433 9.94 26.89 -15.90
CA GLN A 433 9.72 26.72 -17.34
C GLN A 433 8.45 27.46 -17.80
N PRO A 434 8.44 28.03 -19.02
CA PRO A 434 7.24 28.60 -19.64
C PRO A 434 6.08 27.60 -19.71
N ARG A 435 4.93 28.03 -19.20
CA ARG A 435 3.69 27.27 -19.14
C ARG A 435 2.50 28.22 -19.28
N GLU A 436 1.45 27.75 -19.93
CA GLU A 436 0.17 28.44 -20.04
C GLU A 436 -0.95 27.49 -19.60
N VAL A 437 -1.87 27.99 -18.77
CA VAL A 437 -3.01 27.22 -18.26
C VAL A 437 -4.28 28.02 -18.42
N HIS A 438 -5.30 27.42 -19.03
CA HIS A 438 -6.57 28.07 -19.30
C HIS A 438 -7.72 27.11 -19.04
N HIS A 439 -8.85 27.65 -18.57
CA HIS A 439 -10.08 26.91 -18.30
C HIS A 439 -11.31 27.60 -18.91
N GLN A 440 -12.48 26.97 -18.84
CA GLN A 440 -13.77 27.50 -19.32
C GLN A 440 -13.83 27.85 -20.82
N MET A 441 -12.98 27.26 -21.66
CA MET A 441 -12.96 27.55 -23.10
C MET A 441 -14.04 26.77 -23.85
N THR A 442 -14.79 27.45 -24.73
CA THR A 442 -15.60 26.78 -25.75
C THR A 442 -14.70 26.16 -26.83
N PHE A 443 -15.19 25.17 -27.60
CA PHE A 443 -14.38 24.53 -28.66
C PHE A 443 -13.72 25.51 -29.67
N PRO A 444 -14.37 26.61 -30.11
CA PRO A 444 -13.70 27.61 -30.96
C PRO A 444 -12.58 28.37 -30.24
N ALA A 445 -12.80 28.78 -28.98
CA ALA A 445 -11.80 29.47 -28.18
C ALA A 445 -10.58 28.56 -27.89
N PHE A 446 -10.85 27.32 -27.50
CA PHE A 446 -9.81 26.30 -27.31
C PHE A 446 -9.00 26.07 -28.59
N ARG A 447 -9.67 25.95 -29.74
CA ARG A 447 -8.99 25.76 -31.04
C ARG A 447 -8.09 26.95 -31.41
N HIS A 448 -8.56 28.18 -31.21
CA HIS A 448 -7.76 29.39 -31.43
C HIS A 448 -6.51 29.36 -30.55
N ARG A 449 -6.71 29.23 -29.24
CA ARG A 449 -5.63 29.28 -28.24
C ARG A 449 -4.64 28.12 -28.38
N PHE A 450 -5.11 26.93 -28.74
CA PHE A 450 -4.25 25.80 -29.08
C PHE A 450 -3.31 26.13 -30.24
N ALA A 451 -3.82 26.70 -31.34
CA ALA A 451 -3.00 27.06 -32.48
C ALA A 451 -1.99 28.20 -32.16
N GLU A 452 -2.45 29.20 -31.40
CA GLU A 452 -1.65 30.34 -30.92
C GLU A 452 -0.49 29.94 -30.02
N LEU A 453 -0.69 28.98 -29.11
CA LEU A 453 0.36 28.46 -28.24
C LEU A 453 1.30 27.48 -28.97
N TYR A 454 0.77 26.73 -29.93
CA TYR A 454 1.57 25.82 -30.75
C TYR A 454 2.57 26.56 -31.66
N THR A 455 2.22 27.74 -32.20
CA THR A 455 3.19 28.59 -32.93
C THR A 455 4.24 29.23 -32.04
N GLN A 456 3.99 29.34 -30.73
CA GLN A 456 4.98 29.74 -29.72
C GLN A 456 5.85 28.56 -29.24
N GLY A 457 5.65 27.35 -29.78
CA GLY A 457 6.37 26.13 -29.39
C GLY A 457 5.86 25.47 -28.12
N LEU A 458 4.74 25.94 -27.55
CA LEU A 458 4.10 25.36 -26.37
C LEU A 458 3.13 24.24 -26.79
N VAL A 459 3.25 23.08 -26.14
CA VAL A 459 2.52 21.85 -26.47
C VAL A 459 1.54 21.47 -25.37
N LEU A 460 0.33 21.05 -25.74
CA LEU A 460 -0.68 20.59 -24.80
C LEU A 460 -0.17 19.33 -24.05
N SER A 461 -0.29 19.34 -22.74
CA SER A 461 0.21 18.30 -21.83
C SER A 461 -0.88 17.70 -20.94
N ALA A 462 -1.86 18.48 -20.52
CA ALA A 462 -3.10 18.01 -19.92
C ALA A 462 -4.30 18.65 -20.62
N LEU A 463 -5.40 17.90 -20.70
CA LEU A 463 -6.67 18.31 -21.29
C LEU A 463 -7.83 17.73 -20.46
N SER A 464 -8.84 18.54 -20.16
CA SER A 464 -10.07 18.09 -19.53
C SER A 464 -11.27 18.82 -20.13
N GLY A 465 -12.46 18.27 -19.93
CA GLY A 465 -13.70 18.79 -20.48
C GLY A 465 -14.89 18.43 -19.60
N TYR A 466 -15.86 19.33 -19.54
CA TYR A 466 -16.98 19.28 -18.61
C TYR A 466 -18.18 20.05 -19.16
N THR A 467 -19.37 19.76 -18.64
CA THR A 467 -20.60 20.48 -18.98
C THR A 467 -21.01 21.38 -17.81
N HIS A 468 -21.17 22.68 -18.07
CA HIS A 468 -21.53 23.70 -17.09
C HIS A 468 -22.33 24.81 -17.78
N ASN A 469 -23.36 25.37 -17.14
CA ASN A 469 -24.26 26.40 -17.70
C ASN A 469 -24.76 26.08 -19.13
N ASN A 470 -25.20 24.82 -19.31
CA ASN A 470 -25.65 24.21 -20.57
C ASN A 470 -24.66 24.36 -21.75
N LYS A 471 -23.35 24.35 -21.48
CA LYS A 471 -22.27 24.41 -22.46
C LYS A 471 -21.23 23.33 -22.15
N VAL A 472 -20.67 22.72 -23.20
CA VAL A 472 -19.44 21.93 -23.09
C VAL A 472 -18.25 22.90 -23.11
N LEU A 473 -17.40 22.80 -22.09
CA LEU A 473 -16.21 23.62 -21.90
C LEU A 473 -14.97 22.73 -21.77
N LEU A 474 -13.81 23.27 -22.13
CA LEU A 474 -12.50 22.63 -22.03
C LEU A 474 -11.56 23.44 -21.13
N SER A 475 -10.67 22.72 -20.46
CA SER A 475 -9.48 23.25 -19.78
C SER A 475 -8.23 22.58 -20.31
N GLY A 476 -7.14 23.33 -20.44
CA GLY A 476 -5.89 22.86 -21.03
C GLY A 476 -4.66 23.41 -20.34
N THR A 477 -3.59 22.63 -20.36
CA THR A 477 -2.24 23.02 -19.91
C THR A 477 -1.27 22.84 -21.05
N TRP A 478 -0.56 23.91 -21.40
CA TRP A 478 0.51 23.92 -22.39
C TRP A 478 1.86 24.19 -21.71
N LYS A 479 2.91 23.47 -22.09
CA LYS A 479 4.28 23.71 -21.63
C LYS A 479 5.27 23.50 -22.77
N LEU A 480 6.56 23.81 -22.59
CA LEU A 480 7.57 23.44 -23.60
C LEU A 480 7.72 21.91 -23.71
N PRO A 481 7.97 21.37 -24.92
CA PRO A 481 8.24 19.95 -25.11
C PRO A 481 9.62 19.58 -24.56
N GLU A 482 9.68 18.60 -23.66
CA GLU A 482 10.94 18.09 -23.10
C GLU A 482 11.71 17.26 -24.14
N VAL A 483 11.16 16.12 -24.59
CA VAL A 483 11.66 15.34 -25.75
C VAL A 483 10.50 14.57 -26.40
N PHE A 484 10.09 14.95 -27.61
CA PHE A 484 9.34 14.08 -28.53
C PHE A 484 9.36 14.62 -29.98
N SER A 485 9.15 13.74 -30.96
CA SER A 485 9.15 14.06 -32.40
C SER A 485 7.76 14.12 -33.04
N SER A 486 6.70 13.81 -32.30
CA SER A 486 5.31 13.92 -32.78
C SER A 486 4.35 14.07 -31.61
N HIS A 487 3.31 14.87 -31.81
CA HIS A 487 2.26 15.21 -30.86
C HIS A 487 0.93 15.31 -31.61
N TYR A 488 -0.09 14.62 -31.11
CA TYR A 488 -1.45 14.66 -31.66
C TYR A 488 -2.43 14.84 -30.52
N VAL A 489 -3.48 15.63 -30.77
CA VAL A 489 -4.55 15.91 -29.81
C VAL A 489 -5.89 15.75 -30.53
N GLU A 490 -6.79 15.00 -29.91
CA GLU A 490 -8.14 14.78 -30.40
C GLU A 490 -9.11 15.01 -29.24
N TYR A 491 -10.29 15.54 -29.53
CA TYR A 491 -11.34 15.79 -28.54
C TYR A 491 -12.69 15.84 -29.24
N ASN A 492 -13.78 15.60 -28.49
CA ASN A 492 -15.12 15.45 -29.05
C ASN A 492 -15.21 14.27 -30.03
N ILE A 493 -14.59 13.14 -29.65
CA ILE A 493 -14.59 11.87 -30.38
C ILE A 493 -15.35 10.80 -29.61
N THR A 494 -15.91 9.80 -30.32
CA THR A 494 -16.59 8.66 -29.67
C THR A 494 -15.59 7.63 -29.12
N ARG A 495 -16.09 6.54 -28.52
CA ARG A 495 -15.25 5.42 -28.09
C ARG A 495 -14.63 4.70 -29.29
N GLU A 496 -15.42 4.49 -30.34
CA GLU A 496 -15.01 3.82 -31.58
C GLU A 496 -13.94 4.66 -32.31
N ASP A 497 -14.11 5.99 -32.36
CA ASP A 497 -13.09 6.91 -32.88
C ASP A 497 -11.79 6.84 -32.09
N LEU A 498 -11.87 6.79 -30.74
CA LEU A 498 -10.71 6.69 -29.85
C LEU A 498 -9.94 5.39 -30.09
N GLU A 499 -10.65 4.25 -30.13
CA GLU A 499 -10.06 2.93 -30.36
C GLU A 499 -9.42 2.84 -31.77
N ALA A 500 -10.08 3.41 -32.79
CA ALA A 500 -9.55 3.48 -34.17
C ALA A 500 -8.32 4.39 -34.29
N LYS A 501 -8.38 5.62 -33.76
CA LYS A 501 -7.25 6.57 -33.77
C LYS A 501 -6.05 6.03 -32.98
N ASN A 502 -6.29 5.44 -31.81
CA ASN A 502 -5.21 4.83 -31.02
C ASN A 502 -4.53 3.67 -31.78
N SER A 503 -5.29 2.83 -32.47
CA SER A 503 -4.75 1.78 -33.33
C SER A 503 -3.92 2.34 -34.50
N TYR A 504 -4.42 3.41 -35.14
CA TYR A 504 -3.71 4.13 -36.21
C TYR A 504 -2.39 4.77 -35.74
N TYR A 505 -2.35 5.35 -34.54
CA TYR A 505 -1.16 5.96 -33.95
C TYR A 505 -0.15 4.92 -33.45
N ARG A 506 -0.60 3.83 -32.81
CA ARG A 506 0.26 2.75 -32.32
C ARG A 506 1.08 2.11 -33.44
N ASN A 507 0.48 1.93 -34.61
CA ASN A 507 1.16 1.46 -35.83
C ASN A 507 2.27 2.40 -36.34
N ARG A 508 2.34 3.63 -35.84
CA ARG A 508 3.38 4.64 -36.16
C ARG A 508 4.37 4.84 -35.00
N ARG A 509 4.32 4.00 -33.96
CA ARG A 509 5.09 4.15 -32.70
C ARG A 509 4.77 5.47 -31.97
N VAL A 510 3.53 5.92 -32.08
CA VAL A 510 2.99 7.05 -31.34
C VAL A 510 1.97 6.50 -30.35
N TYR A 511 2.08 6.86 -29.08
CA TYR A 511 1.40 6.18 -27.97
C TYR A 511 0.53 7.15 -27.19
N LEU A 512 -0.62 6.67 -26.71
CA LEU A 512 -1.51 7.43 -25.84
C LEU A 512 -0.79 7.76 -24.53
N CYS A 513 -0.75 9.04 -24.16
CA CYS A 513 -0.12 9.51 -22.92
C CYS A 513 -1.08 10.29 -22.00
N HIS A 514 -2.16 10.85 -22.54
CA HIS A 514 -3.24 11.45 -21.75
C HIS A 514 -4.58 11.06 -22.36
N LEU A 515 -5.56 10.74 -21.51
CA LEU A 515 -6.94 10.46 -21.85
C LEU A 515 -7.86 11.08 -20.79
N PHE A 516 -9.01 11.59 -21.21
CA PHE A 516 -10.11 11.91 -20.31
C PHE A 516 -11.45 11.59 -20.99
N LYS A 517 -12.48 11.45 -20.15
CA LYS A 517 -13.86 11.16 -20.51
C LYS A 517 -14.74 12.29 -19.97
N TYR A 518 -15.73 12.69 -20.75
CA TYR A 518 -16.72 13.70 -20.35
C TYR A 518 -18.09 13.37 -20.95
N ARG A 519 -19.09 14.21 -20.67
CA ARG A 519 -20.43 14.09 -21.27
C ARG A 519 -20.84 15.37 -21.98
N ASP A 520 -21.47 15.21 -23.12
CA ASP A 520 -22.15 16.30 -23.84
C ASP A 520 -23.50 16.67 -23.20
N LEU A 521 -24.22 17.60 -23.83
CA LEU A 521 -25.53 18.05 -23.37
C LEU A 521 -26.59 16.93 -23.44
N ASP A 522 -26.45 16.01 -24.39
CA ASP A 522 -27.29 14.80 -24.52
C ASP A 522 -26.87 13.65 -23.57
N HIS A 523 -25.86 13.90 -22.74
CA HIS A 523 -25.26 12.99 -21.76
C HIS A 523 -24.51 11.78 -22.35
N LYS A 524 -24.23 11.80 -23.66
CA LYS A 524 -23.40 10.80 -24.35
C LYS A 524 -21.96 10.91 -23.86
N ALA A 525 -21.27 9.78 -23.72
CA ALA A 525 -19.86 9.77 -23.36
C ALA A 525 -19.02 10.21 -24.56
N LEU A 526 -18.18 11.23 -24.35
CA LEU A 526 -17.20 11.70 -25.32
C LEU A 526 -15.81 11.67 -24.69
N TYR A 527 -14.80 11.55 -25.54
CA TYR A 527 -13.40 11.43 -25.13
C TYR A 527 -12.57 12.58 -25.69
N GLY A 528 -11.44 12.83 -25.02
CA GLY A 528 -10.33 13.55 -25.59
C GLY A 528 -9.00 12.99 -25.09
N ALA A 529 -7.99 13.09 -25.93
CA ALA A 529 -6.77 12.31 -25.80
C ALA A 529 -5.57 13.00 -26.43
N ILE A 530 -4.38 12.68 -25.92
CA ILE A 530 -3.09 13.15 -26.41
C ILE A 530 -2.20 11.93 -26.69
N TRP A 531 -1.62 11.89 -27.89
CA TRP A 531 -0.64 10.88 -28.29
C TRP A 531 0.73 11.52 -28.54
N ARG A 532 1.81 10.84 -28.12
CA ARG A 532 3.20 11.30 -28.26
C ARG A 532 4.11 10.19 -28.75
N GLN A 533 5.17 10.56 -29.48
CA GLN A 533 6.22 9.62 -29.89
C GLN A 533 7.36 9.61 -28.86
N PHE A 534 7.52 8.48 -28.17
CA PHE A 534 8.58 8.28 -27.17
C PHE A 534 9.86 7.68 -27.78
N PRO A 535 11.05 7.97 -27.22
CA PRO A 535 12.33 7.50 -27.75
C PRO A 535 12.61 6.01 -27.47
N SER A 536 11.97 5.14 -28.26
CA SER A 536 12.16 3.69 -28.38
C SER A 536 11.74 2.79 -27.20
N ASN A 537 11.28 1.59 -27.54
CA ASN A 537 10.98 0.44 -26.68
C ASN A 537 9.97 0.62 -25.52
N SER A 538 9.38 1.80 -25.32
CA SER A 538 8.26 2.00 -24.38
C SER A 538 7.04 1.14 -24.76
N GLU A 539 6.42 0.51 -23.76
CA GLU A 539 5.20 -0.28 -23.93
C GLU A 539 4.04 0.41 -23.21
N THR A 540 2.93 0.68 -23.90
CA THR A 540 1.77 1.37 -23.30
C THR A 540 0.49 0.55 -23.45
N SER A 541 -0.30 0.53 -22.38
CA SER A 541 -1.64 -0.04 -22.32
C SER A 541 -2.62 1.02 -21.81
N TYR A 542 -3.91 0.82 -22.10
CA TYR A 542 -4.98 1.68 -21.61
C TYR A 542 -6.25 0.85 -21.40
N ALA A 543 -7.11 1.29 -20.49
CA ALA A 543 -8.43 0.76 -20.26
C ALA A 543 -9.43 1.89 -19.98
N ILE A 544 -10.69 1.67 -20.35
CA ILE A 544 -11.78 2.65 -20.24
C ILE A 544 -13.05 1.93 -19.79
N ASP A 545 -13.95 2.70 -19.17
CA ASP A 545 -15.26 2.23 -18.69
C ASP A 545 -15.18 1.10 -17.64
N LEU A 546 -14.08 1.02 -16.86
CA LEU A 546 -13.91 0.04 -15.78
C LEU A 546 -14.64 0.48 -14.51
N THR A 547 -15.17 -0.47 -13.74
CA THR A 547 -15.56 -0.21 -12.33
C THR A 547 -14.35 0.09 -11.44
N GLU A 548 -14.59 0.63 -10.24
CA GLU A 548 -13.55 0.81 -9.22
C GLU A 548 -12.79 -0.51 -8.91
N GLU A 549 -13.48 -1.64 -8.89
CA GLU A 549 -12.92 -2.97 -8.60
C GLU A 549 -12.07 -3.52 -9.76
N GLU A 550 -12.57 -3.43 -10.99
CA GLU A 550 -11.81 -3.80 -12.20
C GLU A 550 -10.56 -2.93 -12.35
N CYS A 551 -10.64 -1.65 -11.99
CA CYS A 551 -9.49 -0.72 -11.99
C CYS A 551 -8.44 -1.12 -10.95
N ARG A 552 -8.84 -1.38 -9.69
CA ARG A 552 -7.92 -1.86 -8.62
C ARG A 552 -7.27 -3.19 -9.01
N THR A 553 -8.04 -4.12 -9.55
CA THR A 553 -7.57 -5.42 -10.06
C THR A 553 -6.54 -5.22 -11.18
N LEU A 554 -6.85 -4.39 -12.20
CA LEU A 554 -5.96 -4.13 -13.33
C LEU A 554 -4.64 -3.48 -12.87
N ILE A 555 -4.67 -2.52 -11.94
CA ILE A 555 -3.45 -1.91 -11.38
C ILE A 555 -2.60 -2.96 -10.68
N SER A 556 -3.20 -3.80 -9.82
CA SER A 556 -2.49 -4.85 -9.08
C SER A 556 -1.81 -5.86 -10.04
N THR A 557 -2.56 -6.38 -11.01
CA THR A 557 -2.01 -7.29 -12.05
C THR A 557 -0.88 -6.64 -12.84
N ARG A 558 -1.06 -5.38 -13.28
CA ARG A 558 -0.05 -4.69 -14.09
C ARG A 558 1.18 -4.31 -13.28
N LYS A 559 1.06 -3.97 -11.99
CA LYS A 559 2.21 -3.80 -11.09
C LYS A 559 3.02 -5.09 -10.95
N ALA A 560 2.36 -6.25 -10.76
CA ALA A 560 3.04 -7.55 -10.71
C ALA A 560 3.77 -7.91 -12.02
N GLU A 561 3.24 -7.50 -13.18
CA GLU A 561 3.91 -7.59 -14.49
C GLU A 561 5.04 -6.55 -14.73
N GLY A 562 5.28 -5.65 -13.77
CA GLY A 562 6.32 -4.61 -13.84
C GLY A 562 5.93 -3.34 -14.59
N TRP A 563 4.64 -3.02 -14.71
CA TRP A 563 4.15 -1.75 -15.26
C TRP A 563 4.01 -0.67 -14.19
N ILE A 564 3.97 0.57 -14.64
CA ILE A 564 3.77 1.79 -13.85
C ILE A 564 2.46 2.44 -14.31
N THR A 565 1.60 2.82 -13.37
CA THR A 565 0.41 3.62 -13.67
C THR A 565 0.83 5.05 -13.97
N HIS A 566 0.40 5.61 -15.10
CA HIS A 566 0.71 6.99 -15.49
C HIS A 566 -0.50 7.93 -15.44
N GLN A 567 -1.72 7.38 -15.52
CA GLN A 567 -2.94 8.16 -15.37
C GLN A 567 -4.12 7.31 -14.88
N ILE A 568 -4.94 7.92 -14.02
CA ILE A 568 -6.28 7.47 -13.62
C ILE A 568 -7.21 8.67 -13.77
N THR A 569 -8.33 8.52 -14.48
CA THR A 569 -9.31 9.59 -14.75
C THR A 569 -10.76 9.19 -14.52
#